data_AF-A0A7G2JYJ9-F1
#
_entry.id   AF-A0A7G2JYJ9-F1
#
_cell.length_a   1.000
_cell.length_b   1.000
_cell.length_c   1.000
_cell.angle_alpha   90.00
_cell.angle_beta   90.00
_cell.angle_gamma   90.00
#
_symmetry.space_group_name_H-M   'P 1'
#
loop_
_entity.id
_entity.type
_entity.pdbx_description
1 polymer ?
#
loop_
_entity_poly.entity_id
_entity_poly.type
_entity_poly.pdbx_seq_one_letter_code
_entity_poly.pdbx_strand_id
1 'polypeptide(L)'
;NTVTLEDFLQSGNKQVAAGYIVYGSSTMLVYTTGNGVNGFTYDPSIGTFCLSHENMQMPKTGCIYSINEGQYLKFPQGVKKYIKYCQEEDKATNRPYASRYIGSLVADFHRNLLKGGIYIYPSATNYPNGKLRLLYEGNPIAFLAEQAGGVATDGYRRI
;
A
#
# COMPACT_ATOMS: atom_id res chain seq x y z
N ASN A 1 6.34 30.61 -16.25
CA ASN A 1 6.09 29.18 -16.55
C ASN A 1 4.73 28.81 -16.04
N THR A 2 3.80 28.53 -16.94
CA THR A 2 2.43 28.10 -16.61
C THR A 2 2.42 26.58 -16.59
N VAL A 3 1.85 25.99 -15.54
CA VAL A 3 1.69 24.54 -15.41
C VAL A 3 0.57 24.06 -16.34
N THR A 4 0.74 22.89 -16.94
CA THR A 4 -0.16 22.24 -17.89
C THR A 4 -0.54 20.84 -17.43
N LEU A 5 -1.46 20.18 -18.14
CA LEU A 5 -1.82 18.79 -17.82
C LEU A 5 -0.64 17.82 -17.94
N GLU A 6 0.28 18.07 -18.89
CA GLU A 6 1.46 17.24 -19.12
C GLU A 6 2.33 17.13 -17.86
N ASP A 7 2.43 18.21 -17.09
CA ASP A 7 3.18 18.25 -15.84
C ASP A 7 2.64 17.28 -14.77
N PHE A 8 1.36 16.90 -14.84
CA PHE A 8 0.70 15.95 -13.92
C PHE A 8 0.63 14.51 -14.45
N LEU A 9 0.91 14.29 -15.74
CA LEU A 9 0.87 12.96 -16.38
C LEU A 9 2.24 12.26 -16.39
N GLN A 10 3.18 12.72 -15.56
CA GLN A 10 4.48 12.11 -15.38
C GLN A 10 4.37 10.72 -14.74
N SER A 11 5.31 9.83 -15.08
CA SER A 11 5.43 8.52 -14.43
C SER A 11 5.74 8.66 -12.94
N GLY A 12 5.26 7.72 -12.12
CA GLY A 12 5.47 7.72 -10.67
C GLY A 12 6.95 7.76 -10.25
N ASN A 13 7.85 7.28 -11.10
CA ASN A 13 9.31 7.36 -10.88
C ASN A 13 9.90 8.78 -10.97
N LYS A 14 9.12 9.78 -11.37
CA LYS A 14 9.47 11.20 -11.38
C LYS A 14 9.06 11.94 -10.10
N GLN A 15 8.33 11.29 -9.20
CA GLN A 15 7.97 11.90 -7.91
C GLN A 15 9.24 12.22 -7.11
N VAL A 16 9.32 13.46 -6.62
CA VAL A 16 10.41 13.90 -5.72
C VAL A 16 10.07 13.72 -4.24
N ALA A 17 8.78 13.57 -3.93
CA ALA A 17 8.25 13.25 -2.62
C ALA A 17 6.88 12.59 -2.74
N ALA A 18 6.53 11.74 -1.78
CA ALA A 18 5.20 11.16 -1.63
C ALA A 18 4.90 10.89 -0.15
N GLY A 19 3.62 10.87 0.21
CA GLY A 19 3.20 10.62 1.58
C GLY A 19 1.71 10.38 1.71
N TYR A 20 1.30 10.01 2.91
CA TYR A 20 -0.10 9.92 3.32
C TYR A 20 -0.27 10.39 4.77
N ILE A 21 -1.51 10.73 5.11
CA ILE A 21 -1.94 10.89 6.50
C ILE A 21 -2.96 9.81 6.81
N VAL A 22 -2.75 9.07 7.90
CA VAL A 22 -3.70 8.08 8.41
C VAL A 22 -4.40 8.66 9.63
N TYR A 23 -5.73 8.81 9.55
CA TYR A 23 -6.59 9.23 10.65
C TYR A 23 -7.14 7.99 11.36
N GLY A 24 -6.29 7.33 12.15
CA GLY A 24 -6.64 6.13 12.91
C GLY A 24 -6.96 6.44 14.38
N SER A 25 -6.64 5.50 15.28
CA SER A 25 -6.64 5.76 16.72
C SER A 25 -5.68 6.87 17.14
N SER A 26 -4.61 7.07 16.35
CA SER A 26 -3.77 8.26 16.33
C SER A 26 -3.68 8.79 14.91
N THR A 27 -3.48 10.10 14.74
CA THR A 27 -3.19 10.70 13.43
C THR A 27 -1.70 10.60 13.15
N MET A 28 -1.31 10.05 12.01
CA MET A 28 0.09 9.97 11.59
C MET A 28 0.30 10.49 10.18
N LEU A 29 1.37 11.25 9.98
CA LEU A 29 1.90 11.65 8.69
C LEU A 29 3.08 10.73 8.35
N VAL A 30 3.06 10.11 7.18
CA VAL A 30 4.15 9.25 6.70
C VAL A 30 4.57 9.73 5.32
N TYR A 31 5.87 9.97 5.11
CA TYR A 31 6.36 10.45 3.82
C TYR A 31 7.78 9.98 3.48
N THR A 32 8.15 10.15 2.22
CA THR A 32 9.50 9.95 1.68
C THR A 32 9.84 11.07 0.69
N THR A 33 11.14 11.33 0.53
CA THR A 33 11.72 12.17 -0.54
C THR A 33 12.77 11.39 -1.36
N GLY A 34 12.69 10.05 -1.36
CA GLY A 34 13.68 9.18 -2.00
C GLY A 34 14.84 8.70 -1.12
N ASN A 35 14.85 9.06 0.17
CA ASN A 35 15.85 8.66 1.16
C ASN A 35 15.20 8.00 2.40
N GLY A 36 14.48 6.90 2.17
CA GLY A 36 13.76 6.17 3.21
C GLY A 36 12.38 6.77 3.52
N VAL A 37 11.63 6.08 4.39
CA VAL A 37 10.26 6.46 4.78
C VAL A 37 10.26 6.86 6.25
N ASN A 38 9.65 8.00 6.59
CA ASN A 38 9.58 8.48 7.98
C ASN A 38 8.13 8.71 8.40
N GLY A 39 7.82 8.31 9.63
CA GLY A 39 6.51 8.43 10.25
C GLY A 39 6.52 9.39 11.43
N PHE A 40 5.51 10.25 11.47
CA PHE A 40 5.32 11.28 12.49
C PHE A 40 3.94 11.11 13.09
N THR A 41 3.85 11.12 14.42
CA THR A 41 2.58 11.03 15.14
C THR A 41 2.16 12.43 15.59
N TYR A 42 0.89 12.77 15.34
CA TYR A 42 0.31 14.02 15.81
C TYR A 42 0.07 13.96 17.31
N ASP A 43 0.66 14.90 18.05
CA ASP A 43 0.35 15.14 19.45
C ASP A 43 -0.67 16.29 19.54
N PRO A 44 -1.94 16.01 19.89
CA PRO A 44 -2.98 17.02 19.98
C PRO A 44 -2.79 18.00 21.14
N SER A 45 -1.96 17.67 22.15
CA SER A 45 -1.72 18.55 23.30
C SER A 45 -0.86 19.77 22.94
N ILE A 46 0.03 19.63 21.95
CA ILE A 46 0.94 20.68 21.47
C ILE A 46 0.71 21.04 20.00
N GLY A 47 -0.24 20.36 19.32
CA GLY A 47 -0.61 20.65 17.94
C GLY A 47 0.49 20.36 16.91
N THR A 48 1.34 19.37 17.16
CA THR A 48 2.56 19.13 16.37
C THR A 48 2.70 17.67 15.95
N PHE A 49 3.20 17.42 14.73
CA PHE A 49 3.63 16.10 14.28
C PHE A 49 5.07 15.82 14.77
N CYS A 50 5.22 14.88 15.69
CA CYS A 50 6.52 14.49 16.24
C CYS A 50 7.04 13.24 15.53
N LEU A 51 8.34 13.24 15.19
CA LEU A 51 9.00 12.07 14.62
C LEU A 51 8.84 10.88 15.57
N SER A 52 8.21 9.81 15.09
CA SER A 52 7.91 8.63 15.89
C SER A 52 8.48 7.35 15.30
N HIS A 53 8.75 7.34 13.99
CA HIS A 53 9.30 6.20 13.28
C HIS A 53 10.32 6.68 12.23
N GLU A 54 11.60 6.59 12.56
CA GLU A 54 12.68 6.84 11.61
C GLU A 54 12.88 5.64 10.68
N ASN A 55 13.11 5.91 9.39
CA ASN A 55 13.49 4.92 8.39
C ASN A 55 12.65 3.63 8.44
N MET A 56 11.34 3.76 8.31
CA MET A 56 10.39 2.65 8.29
C MET A 56 10.74 1.66 7.17
N GLN A 57 10.85 0.37 7.52
CA GLN A 57 11.13 -0.72 6.58
C GLN A 57 10.01 -1.75 6.65
N MET A 58 9.56 -2.20 5.46
CA MET A 58 8.66 -3.33 5.37
C MET A 58 9.39 -4.62 5.78
N PRO A 59 8.77 -5.48 6.60
CA PRO A 59 9.31 -6.81 6.84
C PRO A 59 9.48 -7.60 5.54
N LYS A 60 10.58 -8.37 5.42
CA LYS A 60 10.89 -9.18 4.22
C LYS A 60 9.82 -10.22 3.89
N THR A 61 9.08 -10.66 4.90
CA THR A 61 7.97 -11.61 4.79
C THR A 61 6.78 -11.10 5.60
N GLY A 62 5.58 -11.58 5.27
CA GLY A 62 4.37 -11.20 5.98
C GLY A 62 3.33 -12.31 5.89
N CYS A 63 2.50 -12.41 6.92
CA CYS A 63 1.44 -13.42 7.01
C CYS A 63 0.05 -12.77 6.96
N ILE A 64 -0.06 -11.61 6.31
CA ILE A 64 -1.30 -10.84 6.17
C ILE A 64 -1.58 -10.62 4.68
N TYR A 65 -2.82 -10.86 4.27
CA TYR A 65 -3.29 -10.45 2.94
C TYR A 65 -4.56 -9.60 3.08
N SER A 66 -4.64 -8.56 2.25
CA SER A 66 -5.66 -7.54 2.30
C SER A 66 -6.34 -7.39 0.95
N ILE A 67 -7.55 -7.93 0.84
CA ILE A 67 -8.37 -7.90 -0.37
C ILE A 67 -9.85 -7.99 -0.01
N ASN A 68 -10.71 -7.35 -0.81
CA ASN A 68 -12.16 -7.52 -0.68
C ASN A 68 -12.61 -8.86 -1.29
N GLU A 69 -12.54 -9.95 -0.52
CA GLU A 69 -12.99 -11.28 -0.96
C GLU A 69 -14.47 -11.35 -1.36
N GLY A 70 -15.31 -10.37 -1.00
CA GLY A 70 -16.67 -10.25 -1.51
C GLY A 70 -16.76 -10.09 -3.04
N GLN A 71 -15.65 -9.78 -3.72
CA GLN A 71 -15.56 -9.75 -5.18
C GLN A 71 -14.88 -10.99 -5.79
N TYR A 72 -14.66 -12.06 -5.01
CA TYR A 72 -13.90 -13.26 -5.41
C TYR A 72 -14.26 -13.77 -6.81
N LEU A 73 -15.56 -13.95 -7.11
CA LEU A 73 -16.03 -14.49 -8.38
C LEU A 73 -15.62 -13.64 -9.59
N LYS A 74 -15.39 -12.34 -9.40
CA LYS A 74 -15.06 -11.38 -10.47
C LYS A 74 -13.54 -11.20 -10.66
N PHE A 75 -12.72 -11.75 -9.78
CA PHE A 75 -11.27 -11.58 -9.88
C PHE A 75 -10.64 -12.42 -10.99
N PRO A 76 -9.49 -11.99 -11.53
CA PRO A 76 -8.67 -12.80 -12.41
C PRO A 76 -8.30 -14.14 -11.78
N GLN A 77 -8.11 -15.17 -12.61
CA GLN A 77 -7.84 -16.53 -12.12
C GLN A 77 -6.56 -16.62 -11.28
N GLY A 78 -5.53 -15.84 -11.60
CA GLY A 78 -4.29 -15.77 -10.80
C GLY A 78 -4.55 -15.30 -9.37
N VAL A 79 -5.38 -14.26 -9.20
CA VAL A 79 -5.74 -13.73 -7.88
C VAL A 79 -6.58 -14.74 -7.10
N LYS A 80 -7.55 -15.40 -7.75
CA LYS A 80 -8.34 -16.48 -7.13
C LYS A 80 -7.45 -17.60 -6.60
N LYS A 81 -6.45 -18.02 -7.39
CA LYS A 81 -5.45 -19.02 -6.98
C LYS A 81 -4.59 -18.51 -5.82
N TYR A 82 -4.16 -17.25 -5.84
CA TYR A 82 -3.38 -16.68 -4.74
C TYR A 82 -4.17 -16.62 -3.42
N ILE A 83 -5.47 -16.27 -3.46
CA ILE A 83 -6.33 -16.32 -2.27
C ILE A 83 -6.40 -17.74 -1.71
N LYS A 84 -6.55 -18.77 -2.57
CA LYS A 84 -6.56 -20.16 -2.13
C LYS A 84 -5.22 -20.60 -1.54
N TYR A 85 -4.12 -20.21 -2.18
CA TYR A 85 -2.79 -20.37 -1.61
C TYR A 85 -2.69 -19.75 -0.21
N CYS A 86 -3.18 -18.54 0.02
CA CYS A 86 -3.16 -17.90 1.35
C CYS A 86 -3.98 -18.66 2.41
N GLN A 87 -4.98 -19.44 2.01
CA GLN A 87 -5.91 -20.16 2.88
C GLN A 87 -5.48 -21.61 3.20
N GLU A 88 -4.44 -22.12 2.54
CA GLU A 88 -3.92 -23.47 2.79
C GLU A 88 -3.23 -23.58 4.16
N GLU A 89 -3.25 -24.77 4.76
CA GLU A 89 -2.45 -25.06 5.96
C GLU A 89 -1.03 -25.47 5.56
N ASP A 90 -0.05 -24.64 5.92
CA ASP A 90 1.37 -24.92 5.68
C ASP A 90 2.24 -24.18 6.69
N LYS A 91 2.73 -24.94 7.68
CA LYS A 91 3.58 -24.41 8.76
C LYS A 91 4.93 -23.90 8.24
N ALA A 92 5.46 -24.44 7.15
CA ALA A 92 6.77 -24.02 6.63
C ALA A 92 6.73 -22.59 6.08
N THR A 93 5.56 -22.13 5.64
CA THR A 93 5.36 -20.79 5.08
C THR A 93 4.48 -19.89 5.95
N ASN A 94 4.16 -20.31 7.19
CA ASN A 94 3.27 -19.62 8.11
C ASN A 94 1.85 -19.39 7.55
N ARG A 95 1.33 -20.35 6.78
CA ARG A 95 -0.04 -20.35 6.27
C ARG A 95 -0.94 -21.25 7.12
N PRO A 96 -2.24 -20.90 7.28
CA PRO A 96 -2.96 -19.86 6.55
C PRO A 96 -2.60 -18.44 6.99
N TYR A 97 -2.55 -17.52 6.04
CA TYR A 97 -2.33 -16.10 6.33
C TYR A 97 -3.59 -15.47 6.95
N ALA A 98 -3.38 -14.48 7.80
CA ALA A 98 -4.47 -13.69 8.37
C ALA A 98 -5.07 -12.74 7.32
N SER A 99 -6.37 -12.89 7.06
CA SER A 99 -7.12 -11.90 6.27
C SER A 99 -7.35 -10.63 7.09
N ARG A 100 -6.96 -9.47 6.57
CA ARG A 100 -7.26 -8.16 7.15
C ARG A 100 -7.56 -7.17 6.04
N TYR A 101 -8.76 -6.62 6.03
CA TYR A 101 -9.18 -5.62 5.05
C TYR A 101 -10.04 -4.57 5.75
N ILE A 102 -9.45 -3.40 6.00
CA ILE A 102 -10.14 -2.26 6.62
C ILE A 102 -11.07 -1.61 5.59
N GLY A 103 -10.71 -1.66 4.31
CA GLY A 103 -11.43 -0.98 3.23
C GLY A 103 -10.93 0.45 2.98
N SER A 104 -9.78 0.80 3.57
CA SER A 104 -9.08 2.06 3.34
C SER A 104 -7.65 1.73 2.89
N LEU A 105 -7.30 2.14 1.66
CA LEU A 105 -5.96 1.92 1.09
C LEU A 105 -4.86 2.37 2.06
N VAL A 106 -5.00 3.57 2.63
CA VAL A 106 -4.02 4.14 3.55
C VAL A 106 -3.89 3.31 4.82
N ALA A 107 -5.01 2.89 5.43
CA ALA A 107 -4.97 2.13 6.68
C ALA A 107 -4.45 0.70 6.47
N ASP A 108 -4.87 0.05 5.38
CA ASP A 108 -4.39 -1.29 5.03
C ASP A 108 -2.90 -1.27 4.65
N PHE A 109 -2.45 -0.28 3.88
CA PHE A 109 -1.04 -0.08 3.57
C PHE A 109 -0.21 0.19 4.83
N HIS A 110 -0.65 1.11 5.70
CA HIS A 110 0.07 1.47 6.92
C HIS A 110 0.30 0.27 7.84
N ARG A 111 -0.73 -0.59 8.01
CA ARG A 111 -0.57 -1.84 8.77
C ARG A 111 0.44 -2.77 8.12
N ASN A 112 0.35 -2.96 6.80
CA ASN A 112 1.24 -3.88 6.08
C ASN A 112 2.69 -3.35 6.04
N LEU A 113 2.89 -2.03 6.01
CA LEU A 113 4.20 -1.39 6.17
C LEU A 113 4.85 -1.77 7.50
N LEU A 114 4.08 -1.76 8.60
CA LEU A 114 4.59 -2.06 9.95
C LEU A 114 4.71 -3.56 10.26
N LYS A 115 3.80 -4.39 9.73
CA LYS A 115 3.65 -5.80 10.14
C LYS A 115 4.01 -6.80 9.05
N GLY A 116 4.28 -6.33 7.83
CA GLY A 116 4.46 -7.17 6.67
C GLY A 116 3.12 -7.70 6.17
N GLY A 117 3.03 -7.88 4.85
CA GLY A 117 1.83 -8.40 4.20
C GLY A 117 1.64 -7.80 2.82
N ILE A 118 0.54 -8.16 2.18
CA ILE A 118 0.20 -7.72 0.83
C ILE A 118 -1.18 -7.06 0.81
N TYR A 119 -1.28 -5.93 0.12
CA TYR A 119 -2.55 -5.32 -0.25
C TYR A 119 -2.81 -5.53 -1.74
N ILE A 120 -4.01 -5.97 -2.09
CA ILE A 120 -4.37 -6.37 -3.45
C ILE A 120 -5.70 -5.71 -3.81
N TYR A 121 -5.69 -4.91 -4.88
CA TYR A 121 -6.90 -4.37 -5.49
C TYR A 121 -6.87 -4.64 -7.00
N PRO A 122 -7.20 -5.88 -7.43
CA PRO A 122 -7.03 -6.29 -8.81
C PRO A 122 -8.08 -5.62 -9.72
N SER A 123 -7.98 -5.86 -11.03
CA SER A 123 -9.12 -5.67 -11.92
C SER A 123 -10.28 -6.59 -11.55
N ALA A 124 -11.49 -6.19 -11.94
CA ALA A 124 -12.68 -7.03 -11.86
C ALA A 124 -13.62 -6.71 -13.02
N THR A 125 -14.66 -7.51 -13.23
CA THR A 125 -15.64 -7.31 -14.31
C THR A 125 -16.25 -5.91 -14.34
N ASN A 126 -16.44 -5.27 -13.18
CA ASN A 126 -16.98 -3.92 -13.05
C ASN A 126 -15.93 -2.80 -13.03
N TYR A 127 -14.63 -3.13 -13.04
CA TYR A 127 -13.52 -2.20 -13.17
C TYR A 127 -12.35 -2.92 -13.87
N PRO A 128 -12.41 -3.05 -15.21
CA PRO A 128 -11.48 -3.90 -15.96
C PRO A 128 -10.02 -3.43 -15.87
N ASN A 129 -9.79 -2.16 -15.57
CA ASN A 129 -8.46 -1.56 -15.41
C ASN A 129 -8.08 -1.35 -13.92
N GLY A 130 -8.77 -2.01 -12.99
CA GLY A 130 -8.65 -1.71 -11.55
C GLY A 130 -9.48 -0.50 -11.13
N LYS A 131 -9.63 -0.32 -9.80
CA LYS A 131 -10.41 0.79 -9.23
C LYS A 131 -9.53 1.95 -8.74
N LEU A 132 -8.32 1.65 -8.30
CA LEU A 132 -7.40 2.68 -7.79
C LEU A 132 -6.89 3.54 -8.93
N ARG A 133 -6.67 4.82 -8.65
CA ARG A 133 -6.15 5.77 -9.63
C ARG A 133 -4.65 5.85 -9.52
N LEU A 134 -4.00 5.71 -10.68
CA LEU A 134 -2.56 5.60 -10.74
C LEU A 134 -1.86 6.82 -10.13
N LEU A 135 -2.27 8.04 -10.51
CA LEU A 135 -1.53 9.26 -10.15
C LEU A 135 -1.62 9.63 -8.66
N TYR A 136 -2.76 9.40 -8.01
CA TYR A 136 -3.01 9.89 -6.64
C TYR A 136 -3.32 8.78 -5.61
N GLU A 137 -3.31 7.51 -6.02
CA GLU A 137 -3.40 6.36 -5.11
C GLU A 137 -2.23 5.39 -5.35
N GLY A 138 -2.05 4.92 -6.59
CA GLY A 138 -1.03 3.91 -6.93
C GLY A 138 0.40 4.42 -6.76
N ASN A 139 0.78 5.43 -7.55
CA ASN A 139 2.13 6.00 -7.60
C ASN A 139 2.68 6.48 -6.23
N PRO A 140 1.93 7.23 -5.40
CA PRO A 140 2.48 7.68 -4.11
C PRO A 140 2.70 6.52 -3.13
N ILE A 141 1.79 5.53 -3.10
CA ILE A 141 1.94 4.34 -2.26
C ILE A 141 3.06 3.43 -2.77
N ALA A 142 3.22 3.30 -4.09
CA ALA A 142 4.31 2.55 -4.71
C ALA A 142 5.67 3.13 -4.33
N PHE A 143 5.82 4.46 -4.39
CA PHE A 143 7.07 5.12 -4.01
C PHE A 143 7.41 4.87 -2.54
N LEU A 144 6.43 4.95 -1.63
CA LEU A 144 6.62 4.61 -0.22
C LEU A 144 6.98 3.14 -0.01
N ALA A 145 6.30 2.22 -0.69
CA ALA A 145 6.56 0.79 -0.59
C ALA A 145 8.01 0.47 -0.96
N GLU A 146 8.48 0.99 -2.09
CA GLU A 146 9.86 0.75 -2.57
C GLU A 146 10.92 1.38 -1.68
N GLN A 147 10.67 2.60 -1.19
CA GLN A 147 11.57 3.26 -0.24
C GLN A 147 11.66 2.53 1.11
N ALA A 148 10.64 1.75 1.46
CA ALA A 148 10.62 0.86 2.62
C ALA A 148 11.06 -0.58 2.29
N GLY A 149 11.62 -0.84 1.10
CA GLY A 149 12.12 -2.17 0.71
C GLY A 149 11.06 -3.17 0.22
N GLY A 150 9.83 -2.71 0.00
CA GLY A 150 8.73 -3.47 -0.58
C GLY A 150 8.65 -3.38 -2.10
N VAL A 151 7.55 -3.90 -2.66
CA VAL A 151 7.30 -3.95 -4.12
C VAL A 151 5.88 -3.47 -4.40
N ALA A 152 5.70 -2.72 -5.49
CA ALA A 152 4.41 -2.34 -6.03
C ALA A 152 4.29 -2.73 -7.51
N THR A 153 3.19 -3.38 -7.89
CA THR A 153 2.96 -3.87 -9.25
C THR A 153 1.48 -3.87 -9.61
N ASP A 154 1.17 -3.75 -10.90
CA ASP A 154 -0.17 -4.01 -11.46
C ASP A 154 -0.48 -5.50 -11.64
N GLY A 155 0.45 -6.38 -11.21
CA GLY A 155 0.40 -7.83 -11.39
C GLY A 155 1.29 -8.33 -12.54
N TYR A 156 1.81 -7.44 -13.38
CA TYR A 156 2.66 -7.75 -14.52
C TYR A 156 3.91 -6.87 -14.59
N ARG A 157 3.79 -5.59 -14.22
CA ARG A 157 4.82 -4.56 -14.32
C ARG A 157 4.88 -3.75 -13.03
N ARG A 158 6.04 -3.12 -12.79
CA ARG A 158 6.20 -2.12 -11.74
C ARG A 158 5.29 -0.93 -12.04
N ILE A 159 4.64 -0.39 -11.00
CA ILE A 159 3.88 0.87 -11.06
C ILE A 159 4.62 1.97 -10.30
#